data_AF-V4TNN6-F1
#
_entry.id   AF-V4TNN6-F1
#
_cell.length_a   1.000
_cell.length_b   1.000
_cell.length_c   1.000
_cell.angle_alpha   90.00
_cell.angle_beta   90.00
_cell.angle_gamma   90.00
#
_symmetry.space_group_name_H-M   'P 1'
#
loop_
_entity.id
_entity.type
_entity.pdbx_description
1 polymer ?
#
loop_
_entity_poly.entity_id
_entity_poly.type
_entity_poly.pdbx_seq_one_letter_code
_entity_poly.pdbx_strand_id
1 'polypeptide(L)'
;MGKKNKKAGKGKEKTERKTAKAEEKRARRETKKISPEDDIDAILLSIQKEEAKKKEVHVEDNVPAPSPRSNCSLNINPLKETELILYGGEFYNGNKTYVYGDLYRYDVEKQEWKVISSPNSPPPRSAHQAVSWKNYLYIFGGEFTSPNQERFHHYKDFWMLDLKTNQWEQLNLKGCPSPRSGHRM
;
A
#
# COMPACT_ATOMS: atom_id res chain seq x y z
N MET A 1 14.69 5.88 -75.66
CA MET A 1 15.55 5.20 -74.67
C MET A 1 15.14 5.61 -73.26
N GLY A 2 14.47 4.74 -72.50
CA GLY A 2 14.04 5.04 -71.12
C GLY A 2 14.82 4.23 -70.09
N LYS A 3 15.67 4.88 -69.29
CA LYS A 3 16.32 4.26 -68.12
C LYS A 3 15.52 4.58 -66.85
N LYS A 4 14.82 3.58 -66.30
CA LYS A 4 14.22 3.64 -64.95
C LYS A 4 15.30 3.39 -63.89
N ASN A 5 15.67 4.42 -63.12
CA ASN A 5 16.44 4.27 -61.88
C ASN A 5 15.54 3.68 -60.78
N LYS A 6 15.75 2.41 -60.40
CA LYS A 6 15.12 1.79 -59.23
C LYS A 6 15.79 2.33 -57.96
N LYS A 7 15.02 3.04 -57.11
CA LYS A 7 15.47 3.49 -55.77
C LYS A 7 15.67 2.29 -54.83
N ALA A 8 16.90 1.79 -54.75
CA ALA A 8 17.36 0.88 -53.70
C ALA A 8 17.60 1.69 -52.42
N GLY A 9 16.70 1.62 -51.45
CA GLY A 9 16.86 2.35 -50.17
C GLY A 9 15.69 2.24 -49.22
N LYS A 10 14.46 2.15 -49.75
CA LYS A 10 13.24 2.03 -48.93
C LYS A 10 13.14 0.73 -48.12
N GLY A 11 13.79 -0.34 -48.58
CA GLY A 11 13.77 -1.64 -47.89
C GLY A 11 14.62 -1.65 -46.63
N LYS A 12 15.83 -1.09 -46.70
CA LYS A 12 16.80 -1.11 -45.60
C LYS A 12 16.36 -0.23 -44.42
N GLU A 13 15.88 0.99 -44.71
CA GLU A 13 15.35 1.91 -43.70
C GLU A 13 14.09 1.36 -42.99
N LYS A 14 13.25 0.61 -43.73
CA LYS A 14 12.06 -0.04 -43.16
C LYS A 14 12.43 -1.21 -42.25
N THR A 15 13.51 -1.93 -42.55
CA THR A 15 14.02 -3.02 -41.72
C THR A 15 14.66 -2.47 -40.44
N GLU A 16 15.51 -1.45 -40.54
CA GLU A 16 16.16 -0.81 -39.39
C GLU A 16 15.15 -0.23 -38.40
N ARG A 17 14.08 0.44 -38.87
CA ARG A 17 12.99 0.93 -38.02
C ARG A 17 12.21 -0.19 -37.33
N LYS A 18 12.07 -1.36 -37.96
CA LYS A 18 11.40 -2.52 -37.34
C LYS A 18 12.29 -3.15 -36.27
N THR A 19 13.60 -3.24 -36.51
CA THR A 19 14.58 -3.75 -35.56
C THR A 19 14.67 -2.86 -34.33
N ALA A 20 14.78 -1.53 -34.51
CA ALA A 20 14.80 -0.58 -33.39
C ALA A 20 13.53 -0.64 -32.53
N LYS A 21 12.34 -0.74 -33.15
CA LYS A 21 11.08 -0.92 -32.40
C LYS A 21 11.01 -2.26 -31.67
N ALA A 22 11.61 -3.32 -32.22
CA ALA A 22 11.65 -4.62 -31.57
C ALA A 22 12.62 -4.63 -30.39
N GLU A 23 13.77 -3.97 -30.52
CA GLU A 23 14.76 -3.77 -29.47
C GLU A 23 14.23 -2.88 -28.34
N GLU A 24 13.56 -1.77 -28.65
CA GLU A 24 12.89 -0.92 -27.66
C GLU A 24 11.80 -1.70 -26.90
N LYS A 25 11.00 -2.49 -27.62
CA LYS A 25 9.97 -3.34 -27.01
C LYS A 25 10.57 -4.48 -26.18
N ARG A 26 11.74 -4.98 -26.55
CA ARG A 26 12.51 -5.99 -25.81
C ARG A 26 13.15 -5.39 -24.57
N ALA A 27 13.80 -4.23 -24.68
CA ALA A 27 14.36 -3.47 -23.56
C ALA A 27 13.27 -3.08 -22.56
N ARG A 28 12.07 -2.69 -23.03
CA ARG A 28 10.88 -2.42 -22.19
C ARG A 28 10.29 -3.67 -21.54
N ARG A 29 10.53 -4.86 -22.11
CA ARG A 29 10.16 -6.16 -21.53
C ARG A 29 11.22 -6.66 -20.54
N GLU A 30 12.49 -6.36 -20.79
CA GLU A 30 13.62 -6.70 -19.93
C GLU A 30 13.65 -5.80 -18.68
N THR A 31 13.35 -4.50 -18.79
CA THR A 31 13.05 -3.61 -17.64
C THR A 31 11.76 -3.99 -16.90
N LYS A 32 10.89 -4.80 -17.51
CA LYS A 32 9.68 -5.35 -16.87
C LYS A 32 9.92 -6.68 -16.16
N LYS A 33 11.14 -7.23 -16.15
CA LYS A 33 11.48 -8.34 -15.25
C LYS A 33 11.65 -7.80 -13.83
N ILE A 34 10.54 -7.37 -13.25
CA ILE A 34 10.45 -7.04 -11.84
C ILE A 34 10.59 -8.35 -11.09
N SER A 35 11.48 -8.38 -10.11
CA SER A 35 11.61 -9.53 -9.24
C SER A 35 10.24 -9.74 -8.57
N PRO A 36 9.78 -10.99 -8.33
CA PRO A 36 8.53 -11.20 -7.58
C PRO A 36 8.52 -10.51 -6.21
N GLU A 37 9.70 -10.19 -5.66
CA GLU A 37 9.88 -9.45 -4.41
C GLU A 37 9.60 -7.95 -4.53
N ASP A 38 9.56 -7.42 -5.75
CA ASP A 38 9.27 -6.02 -6.07
C ASP A 38 7.92 -5.84 -6.80
N ASP A 39 7.26 -6.94 -7.17
CA ASP A 39 5.94 -6.92 -7.81
C ASP A 39 4.84 -6.69 -6.78
N ILE A 40 4.35 -5.45 -6.71
CA ILE A 40 3.33 -5.04 -5.72
C ILE A 40 2.11 -5.96 -5.74
N ASP A 41 1.63 -6.38 -6.91
CA ASP A 41 0.42 -7.20 -6.96
C ASP A 41 0.67 -8.58 -6.35
N ALA A 42 1.85 -9.15 -6.56
CA ALA A 42 2.26 -10.41 -5.95
C ALA A 42 2.47 -10.29 -4.44
N ILE A 43 3.06 -9.18 -3.98
CA ILE A 43 3.29 -8.89 -2.56
C ILE A 43 1.96 -8.69 -1.82
N LEU A 44 1.06 -7.87 -2.36
CA LEU A 44 -0.24 -7.64 -1.74
C LEU A 44 -1.07 -8.92 -1.69
N LEU A 45 -1.01 -9.76 -2.73
CA LEU A 45 -1.68 -11.05 -2.73
C LEU A 45 -1.10 -12.01 -1.68
N SER A 46 0.22 -12.02 -1.46
CA SER A 46 0.83 -12.86 -0.42
C SER A 46 0.44 -12.37 0.98
N ILE A 47 0.46 -11.07 1.22
CA ILE A 47 0.01 -10.45 2.48
C ILE A 47 -1.46 -10.80 2.75
N GLN A 48 -2.35 -10.63 1.77
CA GLN A 48 -3.77 -10.98 1.92
C GLN A 48 -3.97 -12.45 2.29
N LYS A 49 -3.19 -13.36 1.70
CA LYS A 49 -3.25 -14.79 2.04
C LYS A 49 -2.79 -15.08 3.46
N GLU A 50 -1.75 -14.39 3.95
CA GLU A 50 -1.30 -14.54 5.34
C GLU A 50 -2.30 -13.94 6.32
N GLU A 51 -2.84 -12.75 6.04
CA GLU A 51 -3.88 -12.10 6.85
C GLU A 51 -5.17 -12.95 6.93
N ALA A 52 -5.56 -13.61 5.83
CA ALA A 52 -6.74 -14.49 5.80
C ALA A 52 -6.59 -15.75 6.69
N LYS A 53 -5.38 -16.08 7.16
CA LYS A 53 -5.18 -17.18 8.12
C LYS A 53 -5.56 -16.77 9.54
N LYS A 54 -5.60 -15.47 9.86
CA LYS A 54 -6.02 -14.97 11.17
C LYS A 54 -7.52 -15.18 11.33
N LYS A 55 -7.92 -15.77 12.46
CA LYS A 55 -9.33 -16.11 12.73
C LYS A 55 -9.95 -15.32 13.88
N GLU A 56 -9.10 -14.80 14.77
CA GLU A 56 -9.54 -14.14 15.99
C GLU A 56 -8.73 -12.88 16.23
N VAL A 57 -9.31 -11.99 17.01
CA VAL A 57 -8.62 -10.79 17.49
C VAL A 57 -7.66 -11.22 18.59
N HIS A 58 -6.39 -10.83 18.46
CA HIS A 58 -5.40 -10.97 19.50
C HIS A 58 -4.89 -9.59 19.92
N VAL A 59 -4.94 -9.32 21.21
CA VAL A 59 -4.31 -8.16 21.83
C VAL A 59 -3.08 -8.63 22.60
N GLU A 60 -1.94 -8.03 22.32
CA GLU A 60 -0.71 -8.22 23.09
C GLU A 60 -0.38 -6.92 23.82
N ASP A 61 -0.32 -7.01 25.14
CA ASP A 61 -0.06 -5.89 26.05
C ASP A 61 1.43 -5.69 26.29
N ASN A 62 1.83 -4.47 26.67
CA ASN A 62 3.19 -4.12 27.08
C ASN A 62 4.26 -4.45 26.03
N VAL A 63 3.91 -4.29 24.76
CA VAL A 63 4.84 -4.47 23.65
C VAL A 63 5.79 -3.26 23.54
N PRO A 64 6.94 -3.41 22.86
CA PRO A 64 7.77 -2.27 22.51
C PRO A 64 7.02 -1.24 21.67
N ALA A 65 7.48 0.02 21.72
CA ALA A 65 6.99 1.08 20.85
C ALA A 65 7.10 0.68 19.37
N PRO A 66 6.18 1.14 18.51
CA PRO A 66 6.24 0.87 17.08
C PRO A 66 7.57 1.36 16.48
N SER A 67 8.05 0.64 15.47
CA SER A 67 9.24 1.03 14.73
C SER A 67 9.10 2.45 14.15
N PRO A 68 10.23 3.19 13.96
CA PRO A 68 10.20 4.47 13.27
C PRO A 68 9.47 4.36 11.94
N ARG A 69 8.55 5.29 11.70
CA ARG A 69 7.69 5.30 10.52
C ARG A 69 7.17 6.71 10.23
N SER A 70 7.00 7.02 8.96
CA SER A 70 6.32 8.22 8.47
C SER A 70 4.97 7.85 7.88
N ASN A 71 4.13 8.86 7.63
CA ASN A 71 2.87 8.68 6.90
C ASN A 71 1.88 7.68 7.55
N CYS A 72 2.04 7.39 8.84
CA CYS A 72 1.04 6.71 9.66
C CYS A 72 -0.05 7.69 10.11
N SER A 73 -1.15 7.15 10.61
CA SER A 73 -2.16 7.96 11.32
C SER A 73 -2.07 7.75 12.82
N LEU A 74 -2.21 8.83 13.61
CA LEU A 74 -2.37 8.80 15.07
C LEU A 74 -3.69 9.50 15.44
N ASN A 75 -4.59 8.78 16.10
CA ASN A 75 -5.94 9.26 16.42
C ASN A 75 -6.25 9.07 17.90
N ILE A 76 -7.12 9.90 18.47
CA ILE A 76 -7.65 9.68 19.82
C ILE A 76 -8.61 8.49 19.80
N ASN A 77 -8.60 7.66 20.84
CA ASN A 77 -9.67 6.69 21.08
C ASN A 77 -10.87 7.38 21.77
N PRO A 78 -12.01 7.58 21.08
CA PRO A 78 -13.20 8.21 21.65
C PRO A 78 -13.85 7.40 22.79
N LEU A 79 -13.48 6.14 22.98
CA LEU A 79 -14.00 5.30 24.07
C LEU A 79 -13.10 5.30 25.31
N LYS A 80 -11.88 5.84 25.22
CA LYS A 80 -10.90 5.83 26.31
C LYS A 80 -9.98 7.04 26.19
N GLU A 81 -10.19 8.01 27.06
CA GLU A 81 -9.55 9.34 27.01
C GLU A 81 -8.03 9.30 27.07
N THR A 82 -7.46 8.26 27.67
CA THR A 82 -6.01 8.09 27.84
C THR A 82 -5.34 7.37 26.67
N GLU A 83 -6.09 6.98 25.63
CA GLU A 83 -5.59 6.07 24.63
C GLU A 83 -5.51 6.70 23.23
N LEU A 84 -4.34 6.58 22.61
CA LEU A 84 -4.11 6.95 21.22
C LEU A 84 -4.04 5.68 20.36
N ILE A 85 -4.50 5.77 19.12
CA ILE A 85 -4.55 4.68 18.15
C ILE A 85 -3.62 5.05 16.99
N LEU A 86 -2.61 4.21 16.76
CA LEU A 86 -1.69 4.33 15.64
C LEU A 86 -1.98 3.24 14.62
N TYR A 87 -2.03 3.60 13.34
CA TYR A 87 -2.20 2.62 12.26
C TYR A 87 -1.31 2.94 11.06
N GLY A 88 -0.70 1.88 10.52
CA GLY A 88 0.01 1.88 9.25
C GLY A 88 1.27 2.74 9.23
N GLY A 89 1.56 3.31 8.06
CA GLY A 89 2.74 4.11 7.77
C GLY A 89 3.81 3.33 7.00
N GLU A 90 4.95 3.96 6.79
CA GLU A 90 6.08 3.37 6.07
C GLU A 90 7.42 3.80 6.65
N PHE A 91 8.46 3.04 6.32
CA PHE A 91 9.84 3.36 6.67
C PHE A 91 10.77 2.99 5.53
N TYR A 92 11.71 3.87 5.20
CA TYR A 92 12.78 3.59 4.27
C TYR A 92 14.11 3.52 5.02
N ASN A 93 14.79 2.38 4.93
CA ASN A 93 16.07 2.16 5.62
C ASN A 93 17.30 2.59 4.79
N GLY A 94 17.11 3.23 3.64
CA GLY A 94 18.19 3.56 2.70
C GLY A 94 18.36 2.57 1.55
N ASN A 95 17.73 1.38 1.64
CA ASN A 95 17.77 0.34 0.60
C ASN A 95 16.37 -0.16 0.21
N LYS A 96 15.49 -0.38 1.20
CA LYS A 96 14.16 -0.95 1.03
C LYS A 96 13.11 -0.16 1.82
N THR A 97 11.94 0.00 1.21
CA THR A 97 10.75 0.52 1.87
C THR A 97 9.95 -0.60 2.52
N TYR A 98 9.53 -0.37 3.75
CA TYR A 98 8.63 -1.19 4.53
C TYR A 98 7.33 -0.43 4.71
N VAL A 99 6.20 -1.04 4.37
CA VAL A 99 4.87 -0.47 4.58
C VAL A 99 4.18 -1.30 5.66
N TYR A 100 3.63 -0.62 6.66
CA TYR A 100 3.03 -1.24 7.83
C TYR A 100 1.51 -1.29 7.71
N GLY A 101 0.89 -2.32 8.29
CA GLY A 101 -0.56 -2.50 8.41
C GLY A 101 -0.97 -2.91 9.82
N ASP A 102 -0.08 -2.67 10.78
CA ASP A 102 -0.27 -2.95 12.20
C ASP A 102 -1.13 -1.87 12.86
N LEU A 103 -1.84 -2.29 13.92
CA LEU A 103 -2.68 -1.43 14.74
C LEU A 103 -2.10 -1.41 16.15
N TYR A 104 -1.67 -0.23 16.59
CA TYR A 104 -1.18 -0.01 17.93
C TYR A 104 -2.15 0.85 18.75
N ARG A 105 -2.16 0.61 20.05
CA ARG A 105 -2.78 1.49 21.03
C ARG A 105 -1.75 1.91 22.07
N TYR A 106 -1.73 3.18 22.40
CA TYR A 106 -0.83 3.76 23.39
C TYR A 106 -1.63 4.38 24.51
N ASP A 107 -1.42 3.90 25.73
CA ASP A 107 -1.99 4.51 26.92
C ASP A 107 -1.03 5.58 27.45
N VAL A 108 -1.44 6.86 27.39
CA VAL A 108 -0.56 8.00 27.73
C VAL A 108 -0.29 8.09 29.24
N GLU A 109 -1.21 7.61 30.07
CA GLU A 109 -1.02 7.63 31.53
C GLU A 109 -0.06 6.54 31.97
N LYS A 110 -0.23 5.33 31.43
CA LYS A 110 0.63 4.18 31.73
C LYS A 110 1.94 4.19 30.97
N GLN A 111 1.99 4.92 29.86
CA GLN A 111 3.08 4.92 28.90
C GLN A 111 3.34 3.53 28.29
N GLU A 112 2.28 2.75 28.11
CA GLU A 112 2.33 1.37 27.62
C GLU A 112 1.77 1.27 26.20
N TRP A 113 2.43 0.49 25.36
CA TRP A 113 1.95 0.13 24.04
C TRP A 113 1.29 -1.23 24.05
N LYS A 114 0.27 -1.38 23.20
CA LYS A 114 -0.39 -2.63 22.88
C LYS A 114 -0.46 -2.76 21.37
N VAL A 115 -0.28 -3.97 20.86
CA VAL A 115 -0.51 -4.27 19.44
C VAL A 115 -1.77 -5.13 19.32
N ILE A 116 -2.56 -4.83 18.29
CA ILE A 116 -3.81 -5.52 18.01
C ILE A 116 -3.69 -6.17 16.65
N SER A 117 -3.79 -7.49 16.65
CA SER A 117 -3.96 -8.29 15.45
C SER A 117 -5.43 -8.64 15.31
N SER A 118 -6.00 -8.42 14.12
CA SER A 118 -7.42 -8.63 13.86
C SER A 118 -7.61 -9.33 12.52
N PRO A 119 -8.56 -10.26 12.39
CA PRO A 119 -8.90 -10.85 11.11
C PRO A 119 -9.47 -9.79 10.17
N ASN A 120 -9.33 -10.01 8.86
CA ASN A 120 -9.84 -9.10 7.83
C ASN A 120 -9.32 -7.65 8.00
N SER A 121 -8.09 -7.48 8.46
CA SER A 121 -7.49 -6.16 8.58
C SER A 121 -7.24 -5.52 7.21
N PRO A 122 -7.24 -4.18 7.11
CA PRO A 122 -6.86 -3.51 5.87
C PRO A 122 -5.42 -3.89 5.50
N PRO A 123 -5.11 -4.09 4.19
CA PRO A 123 -3.74 -4.27 3.75
C PRO A 123 -2.82 -3.12 4.20
N PRO A 124 -1.51 -3.38 4.37
CA PRO A 124 -0.53 -2.36 4.74
C PRO A 124 -0.62 -1.13 3.86
N ARG A 125 -0.55 0.04 4.48
CA ARG A 125 -0.74 1.33 3.81
C ARG A 125 -0.05 2.47 4.54
N SER A 126 0.43 3.42 3.76
CA SER A 126 0.92 4.72 4.21
C SER A 126 0.10 5.84 3.57
N ALA A 127 0.20 7.04 4.14
CA ALA A 127 -0.43 8.27 3.64
C ALA A 127 -1.96 8.15 3.41
N HIS A 128 -2.61 7.25 4.14
CA HIS A 128 -4.06 7.18 4.29
C HIS A 128 -4.55 8.31 5.19
N GLN A 129 -5.86 8.51 5.22
CA GLN A 129 -6.49 9.38 6.19
C GLN A 129 -7.35 8.55 7.13
N ALA A 130 -7.34 8.91 8.41
CA ALA A 130 -8.06 8.22 9.45
C ALA A 130 -8.85 9.23 10.31
N VAL A 131 -10.06 8.87 10.71
CA VAL A 131 -10.91 9.70 11.57
C VAL A 131 -11.61 8.82 12.60
N SER A 132 -11.49 9.20 13.87
CA SER A 132 -12.28 8.61 14.95
C SER A 132 -13.66 9.26 15.04
N TRP A 133 -14.73 8.47 15.03
CA TRP A 133 -16.09 8.96 15.25
C TRP A 133 -16.94 7.95 16.01
N LYS A 134 -17.53 8.39 17.12
CA LYS A 134 -18.29 7.55 18.06
C LYS A 134 -17.47 6.36 18.55
N ASN A 135 -17.82 5.13 18.14
CA ASN A 135 -17.19 3.91 18.59
C ASN A 135 -16.21 3.33 17.55
N TYR A 136 -15.91 4.10 16.50
CA TYR A 136 -15.26 3.59 15.31
C TYR A 136 -14.05 4.44 14.91
N LEU A 137 -13.07 3.77 14.32
CA LEU A 137 -12.03 4.42 13.53
C LEU A 137 -12.29 4.12 12.06
N TYR A 138 -12.34 5.16 11.23
CA TYR A 138 -12.53 5.04 9.80
C TYR A 138 -11.21 5.32 9.08
N ILE A 139 -10.89 4.53 8.04
CA ILE A 139 -9.68 4.69 7.24
C ILE A 139 -10.04 4.69 5.75
N PHE A 140 -9.59 5.71 5.02
CA PHE A 140 -9.77 5.79 3.57
C PHE A 140 -8.45 5.96 2.83
N GLY A 141 -8.32 5.23 1.72
CA GLY A 141 -7.22 5.36 0.77
C GLY A 141 -5.87 5.01 1.38
N GLY A 142 -4.85 5.76 0.96
CA GLY A 142 -3.45 5.49 1.23
C GLY A 142 -2.80 4.75 0.06
N GLU A 143 -1.55 4.34 0.24
CA GLU A 143 -0.79 3.61 -0.76
C GLU A 143 0.07 2.51 -0.18
N PHE A 144 0.41 1.55 -1.03
CA PHE A 144 1.50 0.61 -0.80
C PHE A 144 2.61 0.88 -1.79
N THR A 145 3.77 1.24 -1.28
CA THR A 145 4.99 1.47 -2.05
C THR A 145 5.77 0.16 -2.20
N SER A 146 6.24 -0.16 -3.41
CA SER A 146 7.10 -1.33 -3.60
C SER A 146 8.37 -1.22 -2.76
N PRO A 147 8.97 -2.35 -2.35
CA PRO A 147 10.25 -2.36 -1.64
C PRO A 147 11.33 -1.46 -2.25
N ASN A 148 11.43 -1.42 -3.58
CA ASN A 148 12.40 -0.64 -4.33
C ASN A 148 11.94 0.80 -4.68
N GLN A 149 10.76 1.25 -4.22
CA GLN A 149 10.15 2.56 -4.50
C GLN A 149 9.80 2.87 -5.97
N GLU A 150 9.90 1.90 -6.88
CA GLU A 150 9.62 2.14 -8.30
C GLU A 150 8.13 2.16 -8.62
N ARG A 151 7.29 1.59 -7.76
CA ARG A 151 5.86 1.44 -7.98
C ARG A 151 5.05 1.79 -6.74
N PHE A 152 3.80 2.17 -6.97
CA PHE A 152 2.84 2.55 -5.95
C PHE A 152 1.49 1.94 -6.30
N HIS A 153 0.83 1.34 -5.30
CA HIS A 153 -0.57 0.95 -5.39
C HIS A 153 -1.39 1.89 -4.50
N HIS A 154 -2.18 2.75 -5.12
CA HIS A 154 -3.10 3.62 -4.38
C HIS A 154 -4.40 2.87 -4.08
N TYR A 155 -4.80 2.88 -2.82
CA TYR A 155 -6.04 2.29 -2.38
C TYR A 155 -7.22 3.24 -2.61
N LYS A 156 -8.39 2.65 -2.86
CA LYS A 156 -9.71 3.32 -2.96
C LYS A 156 -10.73 2.77 -1.97
N ASP A 157 -10.29 1.86 -1.11
CA ASP A 157 -11.13 1.16 -0.17
C ASP A 157 -11.43 2.05 1.05
N PHE A 158 -12.50 1.70 1.74
CA PHE A 158 -12.93 2.37 2.95
C PHE A 158 -13.10 1.31 4.04
N TRP A 159 -12.48 1.55 5.18
CA TRP A 159 -12.41 0.60 6.28
C TRP A 159 -12.96 1.21 7.55
N MET A 160 -13.57 0.37 8.37
CA MET A 160 -14.08 0.71 9.69
C MET A 160 -13.54 -0.30 10.69
N LEU A 161 -12.98 0.19 11.79
CA LEU A 161 -12.64 -0.60 12.97
C LEU A 161 -13.65 -0.30 14.07
N ASP A 162 -14.32 -1.33 14.58
CA ASP A 162 -15.07 -1.22 15.83
C ASP A 162 -14.09 -1.22 17.01
N LEU A 163 -14.04 -0.11 17.76
CA LEU A 163 -13.09 0.09 18.84
C LEU A 163 -13.41 -0.70 20.11
N LYS A 164 -14.62 -1.24 20.23
CA LYS A 164 -15.02 -2.13 21.33
C LYS A 164 -14.57 -3.56 21.07
N THR A 165 -14.67 -4.02 19.82
CA THR A 165 -14.39 -5.42 19.46
C THR A 165 -13.04 -5.62 18.78
N ASN A 166 -12.39 -4.54 18.34
CA ASN A 166 -11.19 -4.55 17.52
C ASN A 166 -11.35 -5.31 16.19
N GLN A 167 -12.58 -5.37 15.65
CA GLN A 167 -12.84 -6.01 14.37
C GLN A 167 -12.92 -4.99 13.24
N TRP A 168 -12.29 -5.34 12.12
CA TRP A 168 -12.33 -4.55 10.90
C TRP A 168 -13.47 -5.00 9.99
N GLU A 169 -14.05 -4.03 9.29
CA GLU A 169 -15.01 -4.22 8.22
C GLU A 169 -14.61 -3.33 7.03
N GLN A 170 -14.62 -3.90 5.82
CA GLN A 170 -14.49 -3.13 4.60
C GLN A 170 -15.87 -2.61 4.16
N LEU A 171 -16.02 -1.28 4.13
CA LEU A 171 -17.24 -0.61 3.72
C LEU A 171 -17.32 -0.48 2.20
N ASN A 172 -18.22 -1.23 1.58
CA ASN A 172 -18.46 -1.23 0.15
C ASN A 172 -19.58 -0.24 -0.23
N LEU A 173 -19.23 1.04 -0.32
CA LEU A 173 -20.19 2.13 -0.60
C LEU A 173 -20.21 2.52 -2.08
N LYS A 174 -21.35 3.03 -2.54
CA LYS A 174 -21.48 3.63 -3.89
C LYS A 174 -20.97 5.08 -3.86
N GLY A 175 -20.30 5.51 -4.92
CA GLY A 175 -19.83 6.89 -5.06
C GLY A 175 -18.54 7.20 -4.29
N CYS A 176 -17.76 6.19 -3.89
CA CYS A 176 -16.46 6.40 -3.27
C CYS A 176 -15.52 7.21 -4.19
N PRO A 177 -14.65 8.07 -3.62
CA PRO A 177 -13.63 8.77 -4.40
C PRO A 177 -12.70 7.81 -5.15
N SER A 178 -12.03 8.32 -6.18
CA SER A 178 -10.93 7.61 -6.85
C SER A 178 -9.80 7.23 -5.88
N PRO A 179 -8.99 6.20 -6.20
CA PRO A 179 -7.82 5.86 -5.40
C PRO A 179 -6.91 7.07 -5.16
N ARG A 180 -6.40 7.22 -3.92
CA ARG A 180 -5.59 8.37 -3.51
C ARG A 180 -4.82 8.13 -2.22
N SER A 181 -3.70 8.81 -2.10
CA SER A 181 -2.83 8.92 -0.91
C SER A 181 -2.42 10.38 -0.72
N GLY A 182 -1.92 10.74 0.47
CA GLY A 182 -1.43 12.10 0.78
C GLY A 182 -2.50 13.20 0.75
N HIS A 183 -3.78 12.80 0.74
CA HIS A 183 -4.92 13.70 0.80
C HIS A 183 -5.19 14.12 2.25
N ARG A 184 -6.09 15.08 2.46
CA ARG A 184 -6.52 15.52 3.81
C ARG A 184 -8.02 15.37 3.97
N MET A 185 -8.45 14.95 5.16
CA MET A 185 -9.85 14.91 5.60
C MET A 185 -10.12 16.00 6.64
#